data_AF-A0A1B1S2T0-F1
#
_entry.id   AF-A0A1B1S2T0-F1
#
_cell.length_a   1.000
_cell.length_b   1.000
_cell.length_c   1.000
_cell.angle_alpha   90.00
_cell.angle_beta   90.00
_cell.angle_gamma   90.00
#
_symmetry.space_group_name_H-M   'P 1'
#
loop_
_entity.id
_entity.type
_entity.pdbx_description
1 polymer ?
#
loop_
_entity_poly.entity_id
_entity_poly.type
_entity_poly.pdbx_seq_one_letter_code
_entity_poly.pdbx_strand_id
1 'polypeptide(L)'
;MLHVKLMKPFYTKKEGHLVKFVFAYQYFSIMKDDELFHFIPVEGKEIIVNLNTFQVENLSEVFVFQKGNRFIRLPLYQLLLVSDIHRHLQTILQEERNELIEVNEQTRQEATDAIYFLEQENYSRMIDEALSAGNRAMFDALLSQQRQSQQLYGGL
;
A
#
# COMPACT_ATOMS: atom_id res chain seq x y z
N MET A 1 -15.81 30.03 -6.18
CA MET A 1 -15.29 29.27 -5.01
C MET A 1 -14.48 28.09 -5.52
N LEU A 2 -13.29 27.84 -4.98
CA LEU A 2 -12.40 26.79 -5.48
C LEU A 2 -12.57 25.51 -4.64
N HIS A 3 -12.78 24.37 -5.28
CA HIS A 3 -12.88 23.08 -4.62
C HIS A 3 -12.27 21.97 -5.48
N VAL A 4 -11.88 20.88 -4.83
CA VAL A 4 -11.35 19.69 -5.50
C VAL A 4 -12.53 18.86 -6.01
N LYS A 5 -12.48 18.44 -7.28
CA LYS A 5 -13.54 17.62 -7.89
C LYS A 5 -13.15 16.15 -7.97
N LEU A 6 -11.89 15.89 -8.30
CA LEU A 6 -11.30 14.56 -8.34
C LEU A 6 -9.90 14.68 -7.80
N MET A 7 -9.50 13.75 -6.94
CA MET A 7 -8.13 13.61 -6.50
C MET A 7 -7.89 12.14 -6.21
N LYS A 8 -7.20 11.47 -7.12
CA LYS A 8 -6.82 10.07 -6.99
C LYS A 8 -5.35 9.95 -7.36
N PRO A 9 -4.46 9.48 -6.48
CA PRO A 9 -3.08 9.23 -6.87
C PRO A 9 -3.04 8.21 -8.01
N PHE A 10 -2.09 8.39 -8.94
CA PHE A 10 -1.79 7.39 -9.96
C PHE A 10 -1.03 6.20 -9.35
N TYR A 11 -0.12 6.48 -8.42
CA TYR A 11 0.42 5.48 -7.50
C TYR A 11 0.84 6.14 -6.19
N THR A 12 0.98 5.30 -5.17
CA THR A 12 1.46 5.68 -3.84
C THR A 12 2.79 5.00 -3.57
N LYS A 13 3.76 5.74 -3.03
CA LYS A 13 5.07 5.21 -2.63
C LYS A 13 5.32 5.47 -1.16
N LYS A 14 5.61 4.42 -0.40
CA LYS A 14 5.98 4.51 1.03
C LYS A 14 7.49 4.45 1.21
N GLU A 15 8.05 5.43 1.92
CA GLU A 15 9.47 5.51 2.27
C GLU A 15 9.60 5.80 3.77
N GLY A 16 9.69 4.73 4.57
CA GLY A 16 9.76 4.84 6.03
C GLY A 16 8.49 5.47 6.61
N HIS A 17 8.64 6.65 7.22
CA HIS A 17 7.54 7.43 7.79
C HIS A 17 6.90 8.41 6.79
N LEU A 18 7.35 8.43 5.54
CA LEU A 18 6.81 9.29 4.49
C LEU A 18 5.96 8.46 3.52
N VAL A 19 4.85 9.03 3.09
CA VAL A 19 4.03 8.54 1.99
C VAL A 19 3.99 9.59 0.90
N LYS A 20 4.30 9.20 -0.32
CA LYS A 20 4.30 10.04 -1.51
C LYS A 20 3.13 9.64 -2.39
N PHE A 21 2.19 10.55 -2.57
CA PHE A 21 1.09 10.42 -3.52
C PHE A 21 1.51 11.04 -4.84
N VAL A 22 1.65 10.25 -5.89
CA VAL A 22 2.08 10.73 -7.21
C VAL A 22 0.88 10.82 -8.14
N PHE A 23 0.69 11.98 -8.75
CA PHE A 23 -0.46 12.30 -9.61
C PHE A 23 -0.06 12.30 -11.09
N ALA A 24 -0.95 11.79 -11.94
CA ALA A 24 -0.82 11.82 -13.39
C ALA A 24 -1.84 12.79 -14.02
N TYR A 25 -1.69 13.04 -15.32
CA TYR A 25 -2.61 13.88 -16.09
C TYR A 25 -4.07 13.49 -15.86
N GLN A 26 -4.94 14.45 -15.53
CA GLN A 26 -6.38 14.27 -15.24
C GLN A 26 -6.77 13.51 -13.97
N TYR A 27 -5.82 12.91 -13.24
CA TYR A 27 -6.10 12.21 -11.97
C TYR A 27 -6.36 13.17 -10.80
N PHE A 28 -6.15 14.46 -11.03
CA PHE A 28 -6.47 15.53 -10.11
C PHE A 28 -7.19 16.63 -10.90
N SER A 29 -8.33 17.12 -10.39
CA SER A 29 -9.04 18.25 -10.97
C SER A 29 -9.66 19.14 -9.90
N ILE A 30 -9.74 20.42 -10.25
CA ILE A 30 -10.35 21.45 -9.42
C ILE A 30 -11.49 22.12 -10.19
N MET A 31 -12.48 22.58 -9.45
CA MET A 31 -13.56 23.41 -9.94
C MET A 31 -13.35 24.83 -9.42
N LYS A 32 -13.30 25.79 -10.33
CA LYS A 32 -13.21 27.22 -10.01
C LYS A 32 -14.27 27.95 -10.81
N ASP A 33 -15.19 28.62 -10.12
CA ASP A 33 -16.25 29.44 -10.72
C ASP A 33 -17.07 28.65 -11.78
N ASP A 34 -17.48 27.44 -11.40
CA ASP A 34 -18.20 26.45 -12.25
C ASP A 34 -17.41 25.93 -13.46
N GLU A 35 -16.10 26.14 -13.47
CA GLU A 35 -15.22 25.65 -14.51
C GLU A 35 -14.27 24.56 -14.02
N LEU A 36 -14.23 23.44 -14.74
CA LEU A 36 -13.37 22.30 -14.45
C LEU A 36 -11.97 22.49 -15.05
N PHE A 37 -10.95 22.44 -14.21
CA PHE A 37 -9.55 22.43 -14.62
C PHE A 37 -8.91 21.09 -14.26
N HIS A 38 -8.20 20.51 -15.21
CA HIS A 38 -7.50 19.24 -15.04
C HIS A 38 -6.03 19.46 -14.75
N PHE A 39 -5.48 18.70 -13.81
CA PHE A 39 -4.06 18.74 -13.49
C PHE A 39 -3.19 18.28 -14.67
N ILE A 40 -2.08 18.99 -14.86
CA ILE A 40 -1.01 18.65 -15.80
C ILE A 40 0.33 18.54 -15.04
N PRO A 41 1.07 17.41 -15.17
CA PRO A 41 2.32 17.19 -14.42
C PRO A 41 3.52 17.88 -15.09
N VAL A 42 3.48 19.22 -15.16
CA VAL A 42 4.55 20.03 -15.78
C VAL A 42 5.57 20.58 -14.77
N GLU A 43 5.13 20.82 -13.54
CA GLU A 43 5.98 21.29 -12.43
C GLU A 43 5.93 20.21 -11.34
N GLY A 44 5.12 20.42 -10.31
CA GLY A 44 4.91 19.44 -9.26
C GLY A 44 3.96 18.33 -9.64
N LYS A 45 4.27 17.13 -9.15
CA LYS A 45 3.49 15.91 -9.42
C LYS A 45 3.23 15.04 -8.19
N GLU A 46 3.75 15.41 -7.03
CA GLU A 46 3.66 14.59 -5.84
C GLU A 46 3.28 15.39 -4.59
N ILE A 47 2.53 14.74 -3.69
CA ILE A 47 2.24 15.25 -2.35
C ILE A 47 2.89 14.31 -1.36
N ILE A 48 3.76 14.82 -0.51
CA ILE A 48 4.49 14.06 0.50
C ILE A 48 3.84 14.31 1.85
N VAL A 49 3.40 13.23 2.49
CA VAL A 49 2.78 13.26 3.82
C VAL A 49 3.63 12.48 4.81
N ASN A 50 3.87 13.08 5.96
CA ASN A 50 4.50 12.44 7.10
C ASN A 50 3.46 11.67 7.92
N LEU A 51 3.63 10.36 8.06
CA LEU A 51 2.69 9.49 8.76
C LEU A 51 2.71 9.68 10.29
N ASN A 52 3.76 10.26 10.85
CA ASN A 52 3.83 10.51 12.29
C ASN A 52 3.06 11.77 12.68
N THR A 53 3.15 12.82 11.86
CA THR A 53 2.53 14.13 12.13
C THR A 53 1.26 14.38 11.33
N PHE A 54 1.00 13.57 10.30
CA PHE A 54 -0.04 13.78 9.28
C PHE A 54 0.07 15.14 8.57
N GLN A 55 1.28 15.69 8.50
CA GLN A 55 1.55 16.97 7.84
C GLN A 55 2.11 16.77 6.43
N VAL A 56 1.80 17.71 5.55
CA VAL A 56 2.36 17.79 4.21
C VAL A 56 3.74 18.43 4.28
N GLU A 57 4.76 17.75 3.76
CA GLU A 57 6.16 18.20 3.85
C GLU A 57 6.54 19.16 2.70
N ASN A 58 6.02 18.93 1.49
CA ASN A 58 6.38 19.70 0.30
C ASN A 58 5.39 20.83 -0.02
N LEU A 59 5.12 21.71 0.95
CA LEU A 59 4.15 22.81 0.83
C LEU A 59 4.41 23.79 -0.32
N SER A 60 5.68 23.93 -0.74
CA SER A 60 6.10 24.81 -1.84
C SER A 60 5.85 24.22 -3.24
N GLU A 61 5.47 22.95 -3.33
CA GLU A 61 5.25 22.26 -4.60
C GLU A 61 4.12 22.93 -5.39
N VAL A 62 4.34 23.22 -6.68
CA VAL A 62 3.37 23.94 -7.51
C VAL A 62 2.60 22.96 -8.41
N PHE A 63 1.29 22.94 -8.25
CA PHE A 63 0.38 22.17 -9.08
C PHE A 63 -0.22 23.06 -10.16
N VAL A 64 -0.19 22.56 -11.39
CA VAL A 64 -0.70 23.28 -12.57
C VAL A 64 -1.96 22.60 -13.06
N PHE A 65 -3.02 23.39 -13.25
CA PHE A 65 -4.31 22.93 -13.77
C PHE A 65 -4.67 23.68 -15.05
N GLN A 66 -5.23 22.98 -16.02
CA GLN A 66 -5.52 23.50 -17.35
C GLN A 66 -6.98 23.30 -17.76
N LYS A 67 -7.54 24.31 -18.43
CA LYS A 67 -8.81 24.24 -19.18
C LYS A 67 -8.65 24.98 -20.51
N GLY A 68 -8.49 24.24 -21.60
CA GLY A 68 -8.16 24.82 -22.91
C GLY A 68 -6.83 25.57 -22.84
N ASN A 69 -6.84 26.88 -23.14
CA ASN A 69 -5.65 27.73 -23.10
C ASN A 69 -5.40 28.41 -21.74
N ARG A 70 -6.23 28.15 -20.74
CA ARG A 70 -6.11 28.77 -19.41
C ARG A 70 -5.41 27.84 -18.44
N PHE A 71 -4.50 28.41 -17.66
CA PHE A 71 -3.72 27.71 -16.65
C PHE A 71 -3.92 28.35 -15.28
N ILE A 72 -4.01 27.50 -14.26
CA ILE A 72 -4.01 27.88 -12.86
C ILE A 72 -2.80 27.21 -12.22
N ARG A 73 -1.90 28.00 -11.64
CA ARG A 73 -0.76 27.50 -10.88
C ARG A 73 -1.02 27.77 -9.41
N LEU A 74 -1.04 26.72 -8.61
CA LEU A 74 -1.28 26.82 -7.18
C LEU A 74 -0.19 26.04 -6.43
N PRO A 75 0.58 26.71 -5.58
CA PRO A 75 1.37 26.04 -4.56
C PRO A 75 0.46 25.19 -3.67
N LEU A 76 1.01 24.08 -3.18
CA LEU A 76 0.27 23.14 -2.36
C LEU A 76 -0.26 23.77 -1.07
N TYR A 77 0.51 24.68 -0.45
CA TYR A 77 0.00 25.45 0.70
C TYR A 77 -1.26 26.26 0.38
N GLN A 78 -1.38 26.81 -0.84
CA GLN A 78 -2.59 27.53 -1.25
C GLN A 78 -3.74 26.56 -1.47
N LEU A 79 -3.50 25.44 -2.15
CA LEU A 79 -4.51 24.40 -2.32
C LEU A 79 -5.05 23.93 -0.96
N LEU A 80 -4.19 23.73 0.03
CA LEU A 80 -4.58 23.36 1.39
C LEU A 80 -5.48 24.42 2.05
N LEU A 81 -5.23 25.71 1.80
CA LEU A 81 -5.99 26.81 2.41
C LEU A 81 -7.31 27.12 1.69
N VAL A 82 -7.32 27.08 0.37
CA VAL A 82 -8.45 27.58 -0.45
C VAL A 82 -9.35 26.49 -1.00
N SER A 83 -9.05 25.21 -0.71
CA SER A 83 -9.80 24.06 -1.17
C SER A 83 -10.00 23.02 -0.08
N ASP A 84 -10.87 22.05 -0.35
CA ASP A 84 -11.17 20.89 0.47
C ASP A 84 -10.19 19.71 0.29
N ILE A 85 -8.99 19.96 -0.27
CA ILE A 85 -7.96 18.94 -0.51
C ILE A 85 -7.58 18.13 0.75
N HIS A 86 -7.65 18.75 1.95
CA HIS A 86 -7.41 18.05 3.21
C HIS A 86 -8.34 16.84 3.41
N ARG A 87 -9.62 16.98 3.02
CA ARG A 87 -10.59 15.89 3.11
C ARG A 87 -10.22 14.77 2.15
N HIS A 88 -9.88 15.11 0.91
CA HIS A 88 -9.45 14.15 -0.10
C HIS A 88 -8.17 13.41 0.33
N LEU A 89 -7.17 14.11 0.85
CA LEU A 89 -5.94 13.50 1.38
C LEU A 89 -6.23 12.53 2.52
N GLN A 90 -7.12 12.90 3.45
CA GLN A 90 -7.53 12.01 4.53
C GLN A 90 -8.22 10.74 4.00
N THR A 91 -9.10 10.87 3.01
CA THR A 91 -9.76 9.72 2.36
C THR A 91 -8.74 8.79 1.72
N ILE A 92 -7.83 9.33 0.91
CA ILE A 92 -6.76 8.54 0.25
C ILE A 92 -5.89 7.83 1.30
N LEU A 93 -5.49 8.53 2.37
CA LEU A 93 -4.70 7.94 3.45
C LEU A 93 -5.44 6.79 4.16
N GLN A 94 -6.77 6.89 4.30
CA GLN A 94 -7.58 5.81 4.89
C GLN A 94 -7.70 4.61 3.94
N GLU A 95 -7.94 4.85 2.65
CA GLU A 95 -7.98 3.82 1.61
C GLU A 95 -6.66 3.04 1.57
N GLU A 96 -5.52 3.73 1.53
CA GLU A 96 -4.19 3.09 1.54
C GLU A 96 -3.91 2.31 2.83
N ARG A 97 -4.39 2.80 4.00
CA ARG A 97 -4.28 2.02 5.24
C ARG A 97 -5.09 0.74 5.17
N ASN A 98 -6.27 0.76 4.55
CA ASN A 98 -7.13 -0.41 4.43
C ASN A 98 -6.60 -1.41 3.39
N GLU A 99 -6.17 -0.94 2.22
CA GLU A 99 -5.57 -1.79 1.18
C GLU A 99 -4.27 -2.47 1.66
N LEU A 100 -3.43 -1.76 2.44
CA LEU A 100 -2.24 -2.36 3.06
C LEU A 100 -2.57 -3.44 4.09
N ILE A 101 -3.71 -3.36 4.77
CA ILE A 101 -4.12 -4.38 5.76
C ILE A 101 -4.63 -5.63 5.03
N GLU A 102 -5.49 -5.47 4.03
CA GLU A 102 -6.06 -6.60 3.29
C GLU A 102 -5.02 -7.36 2.45
N VAL A 103 -4.16 -6.65 1.72
CA VAL A 103 -3.09 -7.28 0.93
C VAL A 103 -2.07 -7.98 1.83
N ASN A 104 -1.75 -7.41 3.00
CA ASN A 104 -0.79 -7.99 3.93
C ASN A 104 -1.34 -9.26 4.60
N GLU A 105 -2.60 -9.30 5.01
CA GLU A 105 -3.18 -10.50 5.61
C GLU A 105 -3.30 -11.65 4.60
N GLN A 106 -3.75 -11.37 3.36
CA GLN A 106 -3.80 -12.38 2.30
C GLN A 106 -2.40 -12.92 1.95
N THR A 107 -1.42 -12.03 1.75
CA THR A 107 -0.03 -12.43 1.46
C THR A 107 0.58 -13.23 2.61
N ARG A 108 0.29 -12.85 3.86
CA ARG A 108 0.80 -13.53 5.05
C ARG A 108 0.17 -14.91 5.20
N GLN A 109 -1.10 -15.06 4.86
CA GLN A 109 -1.80 -16.34 4.88
C GLN A 109 -1.25 -17.26 3.78
N GLU A 110 -1.11 -16.77 2.54
CA GLU A 110 -0.50 -17.53 1.44
C GLU A 110 0.96 -17.96 1.74
N ALA A 111 1.75 -17.06 2.35
CA ALA A 111 3.10 -17.40 2.79
C ALA A 111 3.10 -18.45 3.90
N THR A 112 2.16 -18.36 4.84
CA THR A 112 2.02 -19.35 5.93
C THR A 112 1.64 -20.73 5.38
N ASP A 113 0.71 -20.78 4.43
CA ASP A 113 0.27 -22.00 3.78
C ASP A 113 1.42 -22.63 2.95
N ALA A 114 2.18 -21.81 2.23
CA ALA A 114 3.35 -22.25 1.48
C ALA A 114 4.46 -22.80 2.40
N ILE A 115 4.75 -22.13 3.52
CA ILE A 115 5.73 -22.61 4.51
C ILE A 115 5.27 -23.94 5.09
N TYR A 116 4.01 -24.05 5.51
CA TYR A 116 3.46 -25.28 6.06
C TYR A 116 3.57 -26.45 5.07
N PHE A 117 3.22 -26.23 3.80
CA PHE A 117 3.37 -27.23 2.75
C PHE A 117 4.83 -27.71 2.62
N LEU A 118 5.78 -26.78 2.56
CA LEU A 118 7.20 -27.11 2.45
C LEU A 118 7.73 -27.87 3.67
N GLU A 119 7.25 -27.56 4.87
CA GLU A 119 7.60 -28.29 6.09
C GLU A 119 7.07 -29.73 6.06
N GLN A 120 5.83 -29.95 5.62
CA GLN A 120 5.28 -31.32 5.50
C GLN A 120 6.08 -32.17 4.51
N GLU A 121 6.42 -31.60 3.35
CA GLU A 121 7.28 -32.24 2.36
C GLU A 121 8.68 -32.56 2.93
N ASN A 122 9.22 -31.66 3.75
CA ASN A 122 10.52 -31.88 4.39
C ASN A 122 10.47 -33.01 5.42
N TYR A 123 9.44 -33.05 6.26
CA TYR A 123 9.23 -34.15 7.21
C TYR A 123 9.13 -35.50 6.47
N SER A 124 8.39 -35.58 5.37
CA SER A 124 8.28 -36.80 4.57
C SER A 124 9.65 -37.28 4.08
N ARG A 125 10.45 -36.38 3.49
CA ARG A 125 11.80 -36.72 3.00
C ARG A 125 12.73 -37.18 4.13
N MET A 126 12.73 -36.48 5.26
CA MET A 126 13.58 -36.84 6.40
C MET A 126 13.16 -38.17 7.05
N ILE A 127 11.86 -38.49 7.04
CA ILE A 127 11.35 -39.79 7.48
C ILE A 127 11.85 -40.90 6.57
N ASP A 128 11.80 -40.71 5.24
CA ASP A 128 12.32 -41.68 4.27
C ASP A 128 13.83 -41.88 4.42
N GLU A 129 14.59 -40.81 4.69
CA GLU A 129 16.02 -40.89 5.01
C GLU A 129 16.27 -41.68 6.31
N ALA A 130 15.50 -41.41 7.36
CA ALA A 130 15.64 -42.12 8.63
C ALA A 130 15.34 -43.62 8.49
N LEU A 131 14.33 -43.98 7.69
CA LEU A 131 14.01 -45.38 7.34
C LEU A 131 15.15 -46.02 6.56
N SER A 132 15.68 -45.32 5.54
CA SER A 132 16.78 -45.82 4.70
C SER A 132 18.08 -46.02 5.49
N ALA A 133 18.33 -45.19 6.49
CA ALA A 133 19.48 -45.29 7.40
C ALA A 133 19.26 -46.27 8.58
N GLY A 134 18.07 -46.85 8.73
CA GLY A 134 17.71 -47.68 9.88
C GLY A 134 17.70 -46.92 11.22
N ASN A 135 17.61 -45.59 11.19
CA ASN A 135 17.68 -44.74 12.37
C ASN A 135 16.30 -44.60 13.02
N ARG A 136 15.96 -45.55 13.89
CA ARG A 136 14.66 -45.61 14.56
C ARG A 136 14.37 -44.39 15.44
N ALA A 137 15.38 -43.89 16.16
CA ALA A 137 15.21 -42.75 17.05
C ALA A 137 14.85 -41.46 16.28
N MET A 138 15.51 -41.24 15.13
CA MET A 138 15.21 -40.11 14.25
C MET A 138 13.82 -40.23 13.62
N PHE A 139 13.43 -41.43 13.19
CA PHE A 139 12.09 -41.70 12.67
C PHE A 139 10.99 -41.36 13.68
N ASP A 140 11.08 -41.88 14.91
CA ASP A 140 10.06 -41.67 15.94
C ASP A 140 9.98 -40.17 16.33
N ALA A 141 11.11 -39.46 16.36
CA ALA A 141 11.16 -38.02 16.61
C ALA A 141 10.47 -37.21 15.50
N LEU A 142 10.81 -37.45 14.23
CA LEU A 142 10.22 -36.75 13.08
C LEU A 142 8.72 -37.01 12.97
N LEU A 143 8.27 -38.24 13.21
CA LEU A 143 6.85 -38.60 13.18
C LEU A 143 6.06 -37.93 14.31
N SER A 144 6.69 -37.66 15.46
CA SER A 144 6.05 -36.91 16.55
C SER A 144 5.92 -35.42 16.22
N GLN A 145 6.95 -34.82 15.62
CA GLN A 145 6.97 -33.41 15.22
C GLN A 145 6.00 -33.12 14.07
N GLN A 146 5.95 -34.01 13.07
CA GLN A 146 5.00 -33.89 11.97
C GLN A 146 3.55 -33.91 12.47
N ARG A 147 3.22 -34.82 13.41
CA ARG A 147 1.89 -34.89 14.02
C ARG A 147 1.53 -33.65 14.84
N GLN A 148 2.48 -33.09 15.58
CA GLN A 148 2.26 -31.84 16.31
C GLN A 148 2.04 -30.66 15.37
N SER A 149 2.82 -30.55 14.30
CA SER A 149 2.63 -29.54 13.25
C SER A 149 1.24 -29.67 12.60
N GLN A 150 0.81 -30.88 12.25
CA GLN A 150 -0.53 -31.12 11.68
C GLN A 150 -1.67 -30.78 12.65
N GLN A 151 -1.48 -30.92 13.98
CA GLN A 151 -2.50 -30.51 14.96
C GLN A 151 -2.59 -29.00 15.12
N LEU A 152 -1.48 -28.28 14.95
CA LEU A 152 -1.41 -26.82 15.04
C LEU A 152 -2.00 -26.13 13.79
N TYR A 153 -1.86 -26.74 12.62
CA TYR A 153 -2.25 -26.13 11.33
C TYR A 153 -3.41 -26.83 10.62
N GLY A 154 -3.75 -28.08 10.98
CA GLY A 154 -4.84 -28.87 10.39
C GLY A 154 -6.18 -28.78 11.12
N GLY A 155 -6.31 -27.87 12.10
CA GLY A 155 -7.54 -27.63 12.87
C GLY A 155 -8.42 -26.49 12.37
N LEU A 156 -8.20 -26.00 11.14
CA LEU A 156 -9.04 -25.01 10.45
C LEU A 156 -10.02 -25.71 9.49
#